data_AF-A0A1I3IU44-F1
#
_entry.id   AF-A0A1I3IU44-F1
#
_cell.length_a   1.000
_cell.length_b   1.000
_cell.length_c   1.000
_cell.angle_alpha   90.00
_cell.angle_beta   90.00
_cell.angle_gamma   90.00
#
_symmetry.space_group_name_H-M   'P 1'
#
loop_
_entity.id
_entity.type
_entity.pdbx_description
1 polymer ?
#
loop_
_entity_poly.entity_id
_entity_poly.type
_entity_poly.pdbx_seq_one_letter_code
_entity_poly.pdbx_strand_id
1 'polypeptide(L)'
;MKFKICFFVTLFLLFSSCTNRTKSDFQFISFDNDSVTINISKETPDYEVFNQLLFRGFPNSNQTMPLISTSEREIEQQFPQYFNLFFKENRYKTFITSSTKNQDGSYRILVNTKALKLDLEQNSIIRKFGY
;
A
#
# COMPACT_ATOMS: atom_id res chain seq x y z
N MET A 1 32.11 44.72 42.28
CA MET A 1 32.72 45.11 41.00
C MET A 1 33.87 44.17 40.69
N LYS A 2 33.70 43.27 39.71
CA LYS A 2 34.70 42.77 38.75
C LYS A 2 34.07 41.63 37.93
N PHE A 3 33.71 42.01 36.72
CA PHE A 3 33.35 41.18 35.59
C PHE A 3 34.57 40.42 35.05
N LYS A 4 34.30 39.36 34.27
CA LYS A 4 35.17 38.54 33.38
C LYS A 4 35.28 37.09 33.88
N ILE A 5 35.14 36.05 33.08
CA ILE A 5 35.05 35.95 31.62
C ILE A 5 34.46 34.59 31.27
N CYS A 6 33.79 34.58 30.11
CA CYS A 6 33.44 33.48 29.23
C CYS A 6 33.97 32.07 29.58
N PHE A 7 33.17 31.06 29.25
CA PHE A 7 33.27 30.32 27.99
C PHE A 7 32.65 28.94 28.22
N PHE A 8 31.72 28.53 27.34
CA PHE A 8 31.41 27.13 27.04
C PHE A 8 30.91 26.29 28.23
N VAL A 9 29.70 25.75 28.24
CA VAL A 9 29.24 24.77 27.26
C VAL A 9 27.73 24.87 27.25
N THR A 10 27.20 25.38 26.15
CA THR A 10 25.91 24.95 25.62
C THR A 10 25.86 23.43 25.70
N LEU A 11 25.20 22.92 26.76
CA LEU A 11 24.78 21.54 26.90
C LEU A 11 23.63 21.30 25.92
N PHE A 12 23.95 21.51 24.65
CA PHE A 12 23.14 21.26 23.47
C PHE A 12 23.92 20.23 22.63
N LEU A 13 24.42 19.19 23.30
CA LEU A 13 24.94 18.01 22.62
C LEU A 13 23.76 17.09 22.35
N LEU A 14 23.11 17.42 21.23
CA LEU A 14 22.88 16.47 20.15
C LEU A 14 22.27 15.14 20.61
N PHE A 15 20.94 15.15 20.80
CA PHE A 15 20.13 14.02 20.40
C PHE A 15 20.29 13.83 18.89
N SER A 16 21.38 13.20 18.48
CA SER A 16 21.52 12.59 17.18
C SER A 16 20.59 11.38 17.16
N SER A 17 19.29 11.64 17.09
CA SER A 17 18.34 10.67 16.56
C SER A 17 18.69 10.48 15.10
N CYS A 18 19.57 9.50 14.82
CA CYS A 18 19.60 8.87 13.52
C CYS A 18 18.21 8.27 13.29
N THR A 19 17.34 9.01 12.62
CA THR A 19 16.13 8.44 12.01
C THR A 19 16.61 7.41 11.02
N ASN A 20 16.60 6.13 11.42
CA ASN A 20 16.62 5.03 10.47
C ASN A 20 15.46 5.29 9.52
N ARG A 21 15.77 5.72 8.29
CA ARG A 21 14.77 5.80 7.23
C ARG A 21 14.38 4.35 6.96
N THR A 22 13.29 3.91 7.59
CA THR A 22 12.66 2.65 7.22
C THR A 22 12.33 2.74 5.74
N LYS A 23 12.92 1.85 4.93
CA LYS A 23 12.50 1.67 3.54
C LYS A 23 11.00 1.38 3.59
N SER A 24 10.19 2.09 2.82
CA SER A 24 8.75 1.83 2.81
C SER A 24 8.52 0.41 2.31
N ASP A 25 7.68 -0.35 3.03
CA ASP A 25 7.35 -1.73 2.66
C ASP A 25 6.79 -1.83 1.25
N PHE A 26 6.13 -0.76 0.79
CA PHE A 26 5.64 -0.59 -0.57
C PHE A 26 6.47 0.47 -1.30
N GLN A 27 6.88 0.16 -2.52
CA GLN A 27 7.43 1.10 -3.47
C GLN A 27 6.61 1.01 -4.75
N PHE A 28 5.83 2.06 -5.00
CA PHE A 28 5.08 2.21 -6.24
C PHE A 28 6.04 2.45 -7.41
N ILE A 29 5.88 1.69 -8.50
CA ILE A 29 6.72 1.83 -9.70
C ILE A 29 5.96 2.58 -10.79
N SER A 30 4.77 2.09 -11.14
CA SER A 30 3.99 2.63 -12.25
C SER A 30 2.51 2.36 -12.08
N PHE A 31 1.70 3.26 -12.63
CA PHE A 31 0.27 3.08 -12.83
C PHE A 31 -0.04 3.44 -14.28
N ASP A 32 -0.58 2.47 -14.99
CA ASP A 32 -1.21 2.65 -16.28
C ASP A 32 -2.74 2.60 -16.08
N ASN A 33 -3.51 2.98 -17.08
CA ASN A 33 -4.98 2.96 -17.05
C ASN A 33 -5.55 1.60 -16.60
N ASP A 34 -4.87 0.51 -16.98
CA ASP A 34 -5.38 -0.83 -16.79
C ASP A 34 -4.63 -1.63 -15.70
N SER A 35 -3.46 -1.14 -15.24
CA SER A 35 -2.59 -1.94 -14.36
C SER A 35 -1.75 -1.11 -13.39
N VAL A 36 -1.34 -1.74 -12.29
CA VAL A 36 -0.43 -1.15 -11.30
C VAL A 36 0.75 -2.08 -11.02
N THR A 37 1.96 -1.50 -10.98
CA THR A 37 3.19 -2.22 -10.66
C THR A 37 3.76 -1.73 -9.33
N ILE A 38 3.97 -2.65 -8.41
CA ILE A 38 4.41 -2.36 -7.04
C ILE A 38 5.58 -3.29 -6.69
N ASN A 39 6.64 -2.74 -6.10
CA ASN A 39 7.59 -3.54 -5.34
C ASN A 39 7.14 -3.58 -3.88
N ILE A 40 7.18 -4.76 -3.27
CA ILE A 40 6.81 -4.96 -1.87
C ILE A 40 7.79 -5.88 -1.14
N SER A 41 8.12 -5.54 0.10
CA SER A 41 9.02 -6.31 0.97
C SER A 41 8.28 -6.86 2.21
N LYS A 42 7.25 -7.69 2.00
CA LYS A 42 6.47 -8.34 3.07
C LYS A 42 6.40 -9.85 2.89
N GLU A 43 6.06 -10.58 3.95
CA GLU A 43 5.94 -12.05 3.96
C GLU A 43 4.84 -12.57 3.03
N THR A 44 3.71 -11.85 2.94
CA THR A 44 2.54 -12.20 2.11
C THR A 44 2.32 -11.11 1.04
N PRO A 45 3.23 -10.98 0.06
CA PRO A 45 3.33 -9.79 -0.76
C PRO A 45 2.08 -9.54 -1.61
N ASP A 46 1.50 -10.61 -2.18
CA ASP A 46 0.29 -10.54 -2.99
C ASP A 46 -0.91 -10.03 -2.17
N TYR A 47 -1.20 -10.67 -1.03
CA TYR A 47 -2.31 -10.29 -0.14
C TYR A 47 -2.21 -8.82 0.27
N GLU A 48 -1.02 -8.40 0.68
CA GLU A 48 -0.75 -7.03 1.15
C GLU A 48 -0.95 -5.99 0.05
N VAL A 49 -0.59 -6.30 -1.20
CA VAL A 49 -0.87 -5.42 -2.35
C VAL A 49 -2.38 -5.22 -2.52
N PHE A 50 -3.18 -6.29 -2.48
CA PHE A 50 -4.63 -6.16 -2.62
C PHE A 50 -5.26 -5.44 -1.42
N ASN A 51 -4.84 -5.77 -0.19
CA ASN A 51 -5.34 -5.10 1.00
C ASN A 51 -5.08 -3.58 0.94
N GLN A 52 -3.85 -3.20 0.57
CA GLN A 52 -3.47 -1.81 0.41
C GLN A 52 -4.30 -1.13 -0.70
N LEU A 53 -4.43 -1.76 -1.87
CA LEU A 53 -5.15 -1.21 -3.01
C LEU A 53 -6.65 -1.03 -2.73
N LEU A 54 -7.28 -1.98 -2.04
CA LEU A 54 -8.71 -1.95 -1.75
C LEU A 54 -9.06 -0.95 -0.65
N PHE A 55 -8.25 -0.86 0.41
CA PHE A 55 -8.65 -0.18 1.64
C PHE A 55 -7.80 1.02 2.06
N ARG A 56 -6.63 1.23 1.44
CA ARG A 56 -5.70 2.28 1.90
C ARG A 56 -5.20 3.22 0.78
N GLY A 57 -5.08 2.71 -0.45
CA GLY A 57 -4.38 3.39 -1.54
C GLY A 57 -2.85 3.41 -1.34
N PHE A 58 -2.11 3.85 -2.35
CA PHE A 58 -0.65 3.95 -2.30
C PHE A 58 -0.22 5.42 -2.21
N PRO A 59 0.43 5.85 -1.12
CA PRO A 59 1.01 7.19 -1.02
C PRO A 59 1.97 7.46 -2.18
N ASN A 60 1.98 8.70 -2.67
CA ASN A 60 2.85 9.14 -3.78
C ASN A 60 2.64 8.36 -5.10
N SER A 61 1.40 7.96 -5.38
CA SER A 61 1.01 7.29 -6.62
C SER A 61 -0.22 7.94 -7.24
N ASN A 62 -0.62 7.51 -8.44
CA ASN A 62 -1.90 7.93 -9.04
C ASN A 62 -3.10 7.24 -8.38
N GLN A 63 -2.88 6.19 -7.57
CA GLN A 63 -3.90 5.47 -6.82
C GLN A 63 -3.73 5.79 -5.31
N THR A 64 -3.74 7.08 -4.95
CA THR A 64 -3.61 7.51 -3.54
C THR A 64 -4.81 7.15 -2.68
N MET A 65 -5.99 7.02 -3.28
CA MET A 65 -7.22 6.65 -2.59
C MET A 65 -7.48 5.14 -2.69
N PRO A 66 -8.17 4.54 -1.70
CA PRO A 66 -8.64 3.17 -1.80
C PRO A 66 -9.60 2.98 -2.97
N LEU A 67 -9.66 1.77 -3.53
CA LEU A 67 -10.69 1.42 -4.51
C LEU A 67 -12.08 1.30 -3.89
N ILE A 68 -12.19 0.90 -2.62
CA ILE A 68 -13.47 0.67 -1.95
C ILE A 68 -13.72 1.72 -0.88
N SER A 69 -13.05 1.60 0.27
CA SER A 69 -13.24 2.44 1.45
C SER A 69 -12.13 2.17 2.46
N THR A 70 -11.88 3.09 3.38
CA THR A 70 -10.97 2.84 4.52
C THR A 70 -11.58 1.98 5.62
N SER A 71 -12.90 1.77 5.61
CA SER A 71 -13.62 0.94 6.59
C SER A 71 -13.58 -0.55 6.25
N GLU A 72 -12.39 -1.17 6.27
CA GLU A 72 -12.15 -2.58 5.92
C GLU A 72 -13.19 -3.54 6.56
N ARG A 73 -13.33 -3.49 7.89
CA ARG A 73 -14.22 -4.36 8.65
C ARG A 73 -15.70 -4.22 8.24
N GLU A 74 -16.17 -3.00 8.01
CA GLU A 74 -17.57 -2.73 7.67
C GLU A 74 -17.90 -3.31 6.29
N ILE A 75 -17.02 -3.10 5.31
CA ILE A 75 -17.20 -3.63 3.95
C ILE A 75 -17.10 -5.15 3.94
N GLU A 76 -16.14 -5.74 4.64
CA GLU A 76 -16.03 -7.20 4.73
C GLU A 76 -17.27 -7.84 5.37
N GLN A 77 -17.87 -7.19 6.38
CA GLN A 77 -19.11 -7.62 7.00
C GLN A 77 -20.33 -7.43 6.09
N GLN A 78 -20.33 -6.39 5.25
CA GLN A 78 -21.40 -6.13 4.30
C GLN A 78 -21.39 -7.14 3.13
N PHE A 79 -20.21 -7.58 2.69
CA PHE A 79 -20.04 -8.49 1.55
C PHE A 79 -19.24 -9.77 1.91
N PRO A 80 -19.68 -10.55 2.92
CA PRO A 80 -18.88 -11.61 3.51
C PRO A 80 -18.60 -12.74 2.51
N GLN A 81 -19.57 -13.08 1.66
CA GLN A 81 -19.38 -14.10 0.63
C GLN A 81 -18.29 -13.69 -0.38
N TYR A 82 -18.31 -12.44 -0.83
CA TYR A 82 -17.32 -11.94 -1.78
C TYR A 82 -15.92 -11.99 -1.18
N PHE A 83 -15.72 -11.46 0.03
CA PHE A 83 -14.40 -11.38 0.64
C PHE A 83 -13.86 -12.71 1.15
N ASN A 84 -14.74 -13.65 1.53
CA ASN A 84 -14.33 -15.04 1.76
C ASN A 84 -13.71 -15.65 0.49
N LEU A 85 -14.40 -15.56 -0.65
CA LEU A 85 -13.86 -16.04 -1.93
C LEU A 85 -12.58 -15.25 -2.32
N PHE A 86 -12.62 -13.94 -2.13
CA PHE A 86 -11.53 -13.05 -2.53
C PHE A 86 -10.24 -13.36 -1.77
N PHE A 87 -10.25 -13.29 -0.43
CA PHE A 87 -9.06 -13.43 0.41
C PHE A 87 -8.81 -14.86 0.91
N LYS A 88 -9.82 -15.57 1.42
CA LYS A 88 -9.61 -16.90 2.02
C LYS A 88 -9.39 -17.97 0.96
N GLU A 89 -10.10 -17.88 -0.15
CA GLU A 89 -9.93 -18.81 -1.28
C GLU A 89 -8.93 -18.31 -2.33
N ASN A 90 -8.21 -17.21 -2.04
CA ASN A 90 -7.17 -16.63 -2.89
C ASN A 90 -7.65 -16.22 -4.30
N ARG A 91 -8.94 -15.91 -4.50
CA ARG A 91 -9.43 -15.43 -5.80
C ARG A 91 -8.76 -14.11 -6.22
N TYR A 92 -8.25 -13.30 -5.29
CA TYR A 92 -7.47 -12.09 -5.65
C TYR A 92 -6.30 -12.39 -6.60
N LYS A 93 -5.74 -13.60 -6.56
CA LYS A 93 -4.59 -13.99 -7.41
C LYS A 93 -4.92 -13.98 -8.89
N THR A 94 -6.19 -14.11 -9.28
CA THR A 94 -6.60 -14.06 -10.70
C THR A 94 -6.39 -12.68 -11.32
N PHE A 95 -6.27 -11.63 -10.50
CA PHE A 95 -5.98 -10.26 -10.96
C PHE A 95 -4.48 -9.95 -11.01
N ILE A 96 -3.61 -10.88 -10.57
CA ILE A 96 -2.16 -10.73 -10.68
C ILE A 96 -1.72 -11.14 -12.09
N THR A 97 -1.18 -10.19 -12.84
CA THR A 97 -0.60 -10.44 -14.17
C THR A 97 0.83 -10.97 -14.06
N SER A 98 1.60 -10.53 -13.07
CA SER A 98 2.95 -11.04 -12.80
C SER A 98 3.33 -10.86 -11.33
N SER A 99 4.11 -11.79 -10.79
CA SER A 99 4.74 -11.70 -9.46
C SER A 99 6.16 -12.26 -9.58
N THR A 100 7.17 -11.38 -9.49
CA THR A 100 8.57 -11.73 -9.70
C THR A 100 9.42 -11.26 -8.53
N LYS A 101 10.33 -12.11 -8.04
CA LYS A 101 11.27 -11.74 -6.98
C LYS A 101 12.40 -10.87 -7.54
N ASN A 102 12.67 -9.74 -6.90
CA ASN A 102 13.79 -8.85 -7.20
C ASN A 102 15.08 -9.34 -6.54
N GLN A 103 16.22 -8.80 -6.98
CA GLN A 103 17.55 -9.13 -6.42
C GLN A 103 17.70 -8.76 -4.94
N ASP A 104 17.00 -7.73 -4.48
CA ASP A 104 17.01 -7.27 -3.09
C ASP A 104 16.05 -8.08 -2.17
N GLY A 105 15.45 -9.15 -2.70
CA GLY A 105 14.52 -10.01 -1.98
C GLY A 105 13.06 -9.53 -1.96
N SER A 106 12.78 -8.31 -2.42
CA SER A 106 11.41 -7.80 -2.59
C SER A 106 10.69 -8.50 -3.74
N TYR A 107 9.37 -8.36 -3.81
CA TYR A 107 8.54 -8.87 -4.90
C TYR A 107 8.03 -7.72 -5.76
N ARG A 108 8.19 -7.83 -7.08
CA ARG A 108 7.53 -6.98 -8.06
C ARG A 108 6.22 -7.62 -8.49
N ILE A 109 5.12 -6.97 -8.18
CA ILE A 109 3.76 -7.44 -8.47
C ILE A 109 3.11 -6.49 -9.47
N LEU A 110 2.59 -7.05 -10.57
CA LEU A 110 1.77 -6.38 -11.56
C LEU A 110 0.32 -6.85 -11.40
N VAL A 111 -0.59 -5.92 -11.12
CA VAL A 111 -2.01 -6.20 -10.93
C VAL A 111 -2.83 -5.55 -12.05
N ASN A 112 -3.77 -6.31 -12.62
CA ASN A 112 -4.76 -5.81 -13.58
C ASN A 112 -5.88 -5.11 -12.81
N THR A 113 -5.77 -3.78 -12.67
CA THR A 113 -6.71 -2.98 -11.89
C THR A 113 -8.03 -2.76 -12.61
N LYS A 114 -8.04 -2.83 -13.95
CA LYS A 114 -9.28 -2.75 -14.74
C LYS A 114 -10.18 -3.96 -14.50
N ALA A 115 -9.63 -5.17 -14.57
CA ALA A 115 -10.36 -6.40 -14.29
C ALA A 115 -10.88 -6.42 -12.84
N LEU A 116 -10.05 -5.96 -11.90
CA LEU A 116 -10.45 -5.85 -10.50
C LEU A 116 -11.59 -4.85 -10.27
N LYS A 117 -11.50 -3.64 -10.85
CA LYS A 117 -12.57 -2.64 -10.76
C LYS A 117 -13.88 -3.16 -11.34
N LEU A 118 -13.81 -3.81 -12.51
CA LEU A 118 -14.97 -4.42 -13.14
C LEU A 118 -15.60 -5.51 -12.26
N ASP A 119 -14.79 -6.38 -11.64
CA ASP A 119 -15.28 -7.40 -10.70
C ASP A 119 -15.97 -6.77 -9.48
N LEU A 120 -15.37 -5.73 -8.88
CA LEU A 120 -15.97 -5.00 -7.76
C LEU A 120 -17.30 -4.34 -8.15
N GLU A 121 -17.39 -3.78 -9.35
CA GLU A 121 -18.61 -3.18 -9.90
C GLU A 121 -19.70 -4.22 -10.19
N GLN A 122 -19.34 -5.36 -10.77
CA GLN A 122 -20.26 -6.46 -11.07
C GLN A 122 -20.83 -7.08 -9.80
N ASN A 123 -20.04 -7.12 -8.74
CA ASN A 123 -20.46 -7.59 -7.41
C ASN A 123 -21.10 -6.49 -6.55
N SER A 124 -21.35 -5.30 -7.10
CA SER A 124 -21.99 -4.16 -6.41
C SER A 124 -21.26 -3.68 -5.15
N ILE A 125 -19.94 -3.90 -5.08
CA ILE A 125 -19.09 -3.44 -3.97
C ILE A 125 -18.72 -1.98 -4.15
N ILE A 126 -18.47 -1.59 -5.39
CA ILE A 126 -18.28 -0.19 -5.78
C ILE A 126 -19.32 0.20 -6.81
N ARG A 127 -19.64 1.49 -6.85
CA ARG A 127 -20.61 2.02 -7.82
C ARG A 127 -20.01 1.95 -9.23
N LYS A 128 -20.83 1.52 -10.19
CA LYS A 128 -20.51 1.66 -11.62
C LYS A 128 -20.38 3.14 -11.98
N PHE A 129 -19.22 3.52 -12.50
CA PHE A 129 -19.07 4.79 -13.19
C PHE A 129 -19.50 4.55 -14.64
N GLY A 130 -20.57 5.22 -15.08
CA GLY A 130 -21.25 4.92 -16.34
C GLY A 130 -20.37 5.05 -17.58
N TYR A 131 -20.76 4.32 -18.63
CA TYR A 131 -20.41 4.61 -20.03
C TYR A 131 -21.58 5.36 -20.68
#